data_AF-A0A4S4CCU7-F1
#
_entry.id   AF-A0A4S4CCU7-F1
#
_cell.length_a   1.000
_cell.length_b   1.000
_cell.length_c   1.000
_cell.angle_alpha   90.00
_cell.angle_beta   90.00
_cell.angle_gamma   90.00
#
_symmetry.space_group_name_H-M   'P 1'
#
loop_
_entity.id
_entity.type
_entity.pdbx_description
1 polymer ?
#
loop_
_entity_poly.entity_id
_entity_poly.type
_entity_poly.pdbx_seq_one_letter_code
_entity_poly.pdbx_strand_id
1 'polypeptide(L)'
;MHPLSPSHAGPAVPCTWLTDRLPLLHRVTGRFQTIWALHAAGHPDDSVAAHLQVPSATVTSAVRSLYRALAIDPDDGELARVQAAQLYRALSATRTGRPSDQS
;
A
#
# COMPACT_ATOMS: atom_id res chain seq x y z
N MET A 1 -12.06 37.94 1.02
CA MET A 1 -12.10 36.52 1.43
C MET A 1 -11.71 35.70 0.21
N HIS A 2 -10.46 35.23 0.11
CA HIS A 2 -10.01 34.42 -1.04
C HIS A 2 -10.45 32.96 -0.82
N PRO A 3 -11.09 32.31 -1.81
CA PRO A 3 -11.38 30.88 -1.72
C PRO A 3 -10.07 30.09 -1.73
N LEU A 4 -9.95 29.15 -0.80
CA LEU A 4 -8.86 28.19 -0.69
C LEU A 4 -8.72 27.43 -2.02
N SER A 5 -7.53 27.48 -2.63
CA SER A 5 -7.20 26.67 -3.79
C SER A 5 -7.48 25.19 -3.50
N PRO A 6 -8.24 24.46 -4.35
CA PRO A 6 -8.37 23.01 -4.24
C PRO A 6 -7.07 22.36 -4.75
N SER A 7 -6.00 22.44 -3.96
CA SER A 7 -4.66 22.02 -4.39
C SER A 7 -4.10 20.92 -3.48
N HIS A 8 -4.79 19.77 -3.44
CA HIS A 8 -4.13 18.46 -3.31
C HIS A 8 -5.12 17.30 -3.54
N ALA A 9 -5.85 17.31 -4.65
CA ALA A 9 -6.39 16.05 -5.15
C ALA A 9 -5.21 15.27 -5.75
N GLY A 10 -4.40 14.65 -4.88
CA GLY A 10 -3.49 13.61 -5.32
C GLY A 10 -4.28 12.60 -6.17
N PRO A 11 -3.64 11.96 -7.16
CA PRO A 11 -4.33 11.08 -8.11
C PRO A 11 -5.30 10.15 -7.37
N ALA A 12 -6.59 10.37 -7.58
CA ALA A 12 -7.64 9.64 -6.90
C ALA A 12 -7.62 8.20 -7.42
N VAL A 13 -7.13 7.28 -6.60
CA VAL A 13 -7.17 5.85 -6.92
C VAL A 13 -8.65 5.41 -6.91
N PRO A 14 -9.23 4.97 -8.03
CA PRO A 14 -10.64 4.64 -8.07
C PRO A 14 -10.94 3.41 -7.20
N CYS A 15 -12.08 3.42 -6.49
CA CYS A 15 -12.46 2.31 -5.60
C CYS A 15 -12.55 0.96 -6.35
N THR A 16 -12.96 0.97 -7.61
CA THR A 16 -13.01 -0.22 -8.48
C THR A 16 -11.63 -0.85 -8.68
N TRP A 17 -10.58 -0.04 -8.80
CA TRP A 17 -9.20 -0.51 -8.91
C TRP A 17 -8.72 -1.18 -7.63
N LEU A 18 -9.12 -0.65 -6.46
CA LEU A 18 -8.82 -1.25 -5.15
C LEU A 18 -9.52 -2.59 -4.98
N THR A 19 -10.81 -2.66 -5.28
CA THR A 19 -11.62 -3.89 -5.17
C THR A 19 -11.06 -5.02 -6.03
N ASP A 20 -10.56 -4.72 -7.23
CA ASP A 20 -9.96 -5.70 -8.14
C ASP A 20 -8.62 -6.27 -7.63
N ARG A 21 -7.83 -5.46 -6.92
CA ARG A 21 -6.49 -5.82 -6.44
C ARG A 21 -6.44 -6.39 -5.02
N LEU A 22 -7.46 -6.14 -4.21
CA LEU A 22 -7.56 -6.67 -2.86
C LEU A 22 -7.43 -8.21 -2.79
N PRO A 23 -8.11 -9.02 -3.64
CA PRO A 23 -7.97 -10.47 -3.64
C PRO A 23 -6.54 -10.94 -3.94
N LEU A 24 -5.82 -10.22 -4.80
CA LEU A 24 -4.42 -10.52 -5.12
C LEU A 24 -3.54 -10.29 -3.90
N LEU A 25 -3.75 -9.17 -3.19
CA LEU A 25 -3.03 -8.86 -1.96
C LEU A 25 -3.34 -9.84 -0.81
N HIS A 26 -4.57 -10.34 -0.74
CA HIS A 26 -4.96 -11.37 0.25
C HIS A 26 -4.24 -12.71 0.04
N ARG A 27 -3.91 -13.07 -1.20
CA ARG A 27 -3.16 -14.30 -1.52
C ARG A 27 -1.68 -14.22 -1.15
N VAL A 28 -1.18 -13.03 -0.84
CA VAL A 28 0.21 -12.81 -0.45
C VAL A 28 0.44 -13.33 0.98
N THR A 29 1.54 -14.05 1.19
CA THR A 29 1.90 -14.62 2.50
C THR A 29 2.10 -13.55 3.58
N GLY A 30 1.91 -13.92 4.86
CA GLY A 30 1.97 -12.99 5.99
C GLY A 30 3.26 -12.14 6.06
N ARG A 31 4.42 -12.72 5.72
CA ARG A 31 5.69 -11.98 5.67
C ARG A 31 5.69 -10.85 4.65
N PHE A 32 5.19 -11.11 3.45
CA PHE A 32 5.11 -10.10 2.39
C PHE A 32 4.05 -9.04 2.72
N GLN A 33 2.97 -9.40 3.42
CA GLN A 33 2.02 -8.41 3.94
C GLN A 33 2.68 -7.50 4.98
N THR A 34 3.53 -8.02 5.86
CA THR A 34 4.29 -7.19 6.81
C THR A 34 5.28 -6.27 6.10
N ILE A 35 6.01 -6.77 5.09
CA ILE A 35 6.88 -5.94 4.25
C ILE A 35 6.08 -4.81 3.62
N TRP A 36 4.93 -5.13 3.02
CA TRP A 36 4.04 -4.16 2.40
C TRP A 36 3.52 -3.13 3.39
N ALA A 37 3.11 -3.56 4.59
CA ALA A 37 2.59 -2.69 5.63
C ALA A 37 3.63 -1.65 6.08
N LEU A 38 4.86 -2.10 6.34
CA LEU A 38 5.96 -1.22 6.75
C LEU A 38 6.36 -0.26 5.62
N HIS A 39 6.46 -0.77 4.39
CA HIS A 39 6.75 0.05 3.21
C HIS A 39 5.66 1.11 2.95
N ALA A 40 4.39 0.71 3.02
CA ALA A 40 3.25 1.61 2.84
C ALA A 40 3.10 2.64 3.97
N ALA A 41 3.65 2.35 5.16
CA ALA A 41 3.78 3.31 6.25
C ALA A 41 4.98 4.28 6.08
N GLY A 42 5.76 4.13 5.00
CA GLY A 42 6.88 5.01 4.67
C GLY A 42 8.20 4.62 5.34
N HIS A 43 8.31 3.42 5.94
CA HIS A 43 9.60 2.94 6.44
C HIS A 43 10.56 2.65 5.27
N PRO A 44 11.83 3.05 5.36
CA PRO A 44 12.82 2.72 4.35
C PRO A 44 13.13 1.21 4.34
N ASP A 45 13.48 0.68 3.17
CA ASP A 45 13.76 -0.75 2.95
C ASP A 45 14.74 -1.33 3.99
N ASP A 46 15.82 -0.60 4.33
CA ASP A 46 16.78 -1.02 5.35
C ASP A 46 16.18 -1.16 6.76
N SER A 47 15.24 -0.28 7.13
CA SER A 47 14.54 -0.37 8.41
C SER A 47 13.60 -1.58 8.43
N VAL A 48 12.92 -1.86 7.32
CA VAL A 48 12.08 -3.05 7.14
C VAL A 48 12.92 -4.32 7.20
N ALA A 49 14.06 -4.33 6.53
CA ALA A 49 15.01 -5.43 6.48
C ALA A 49 15.54 -5.77 7.88
N ALA A 50 15.94 -4.74 8.63
CA ALA A 50 16.38 -4.88 10.02
C ALA A 50 15.25 -5.41 10.93
N HIS A 51 14.03 -4.88 10.78
CA HIS A 51 12.88 -5.30 11.57
C HIS A 51 12.51 -6.77 11.33
N LEU A 52 12.62 -7.22 10.08
CA LEU A 52 12.29 -8.59 9.68
C LEU A 52 13.48 -9.56 9.75
N GLN A 53 14.67 -9.06 10.10
CA GLN A 53 15.92 -9.82 10.11
C GLN A 53 16.19 -10.53 8.77
N VAL A 54 15.94 -9.84 7.66
CA VAL A 54 16.19 -10.33 6.29
C VAL A 54 17.12 -9.38 5.55
N PRO A 55 17.80 -9.84 4.49
CA PRO A 55 18.60 -8.95 3.65
C PRO A 55 17.75 -7.84 3.00
N SER A 56 18.29 -6.62 2.91
CA SER A 56 17.61 -5.49 2.25
C SER A 56 17.23 -5.80 0.80
N ALA A 57 18.09 -6.52 0.07
CA ALA A 57 17.79 -7.00 -1.28
C ALA A 57 16.51 -7.87 -1.36
N THR A 58 16.21 -8.66 -0.32
CA THR A 58 14.99 -9.45 -0.23
C THR A 58 13.76 -8.56 -0.08
N VAL A 59 13.85 -7.50 0.72
CA VAL A 59 12.77 -6.51 0.89
C VAL A 59 12.50 -5.79 -0.43
N THR A 60 13.54 -5.26 -1.07
CA THR A 60 13.42 -4.57 -2.36
C THR A 60 12.82 -5.50 -3.44
N SER A 61 13.27 -6.75 -3.50
CA SER A 61 12.72 -7.75 -4.42
C SER A 61 11.25 -8.07 -4.12
N ALA A 62 10.88 -8.16 -2.84
CA ALA A 62 9.51 -8.39 -2.40
C ALA A 62 8.59 -7.21 -2.75
N VAL A 63 9.00 -5.98 -2.46
CA VAL A 63 8.27 -4.75 -2.80
C VAL A 63 8.08 -4.64 -4.32
N ARG A 64 9.14 -4.87 -5.10
CA ARG A 64 9.06 -4.87 -6.57
C ARG A 64 8.10 -5.94 -7.10
N SER A 65 8.13 -7.13 -6.51
CA SER A 65 7.22 -8.22 -6.88
C SER A 65 5.76 -7.87 -6.57
N LEU A 66 5.51 -7.21 -5.43
CA LEU A 66 4.19 -6.72 -5.05
C LEU A 66 3.69 -5.63 -6.00
N TYR A 67 4.54 -4.66 -6.34
CA TYR A 67 4.21 -3.64 -7.33
C TYR A 67 3.86 -4.25 -8.69
N ARG A 68 4.66 -5.21 -9.17
CA ARG A 68 4.35 -5.93 -10.41
C ARG A 68 3.03 -6.70 -10.33
N ALA A 69 2.78 -7.39 -9.22
CA ALA A 69 1.54 -8.15 -9.02
C ALA A 69 0.30 -7.26 -8.94
N LEU A 70 0.45 -6.04 -8.42
CA LEU A 70 -0.61 -5.05 -8.27
C LEU A 70 -0.68 -4.08 -9.45
N ALA A 71 0.14 -4.26 -10.50
CA ALA A 71 0.27 -3.33 -11.62
C ALA A 71 0.41 -1.87 -11.15
N ILE A 72 1.24 -1.68 -10.12
CA ILE A 72 1.68 -0.37 -9.63
C ILE A 72 3.03 -0.11 -10.27
N ASP A 73 3.17 1.06 -10.88
CA ASP A 73 4.44 1.47 -11.45
C ASP A 73 5.33 2.06 -10.34
N PRO A 74 6.55 1.53 -10.11
CA PRO A 74 7.43 2.05 -9.08
C PRO A 74 8.13 3.37 -9.48
N ASP A 75 8.23 3.69 -10.77
CA ASP A 75 8.84 4.93 -11.27
C ASP A 75 7.91 6.14 -11.05
N ASP A 76 6.61 5.89 -10.84
CA ASP A 76 5.61 6.88 -10.42
C ASP A 76 5.84 7.46 -9.00
N GLY A 77 6.85 6.98 -8.27
CA GLY A 77 7.37 7.58 -7.05
C GLY A 77 6.31 7.80 -5.96
N GLU A 78 5.85 9.04 -5.80
CA GLU A 78 4.84 9.45 -4.82
C GLU A 78 3.48 8.75 -5.07
N LEU A 79 3.07 8.60 -6.34
CA LEU A 79 1.81 7.95 -6.69
C LEU A 79 1.83 6.46 -6.31
N ALA A 80 2.96 5.78 -6.51
CA ALA A 80 3.16 4.39 -6.10
C ALA A 80 3.01 4.20 -4.58
N ARG A 81 3.51 5.17 -3.79
CA ARG A 81 3.35 5.19 -2.33
C ARG A 81 1.89 5.41 -1.91
N VAL A 82 1.19 6.35 -2.56
CA VAL A 82 -0.23 6.61 -2.30
C VAL A 82 -1.08 5.38 -2.61
N GLN A 83 -0.86 4.73 -3.76
CA GLN A 83 -1.53 3.49 -4.14
C GLN A 83 -1.25 2.36 -3.15
N ALA A 84 0.00 2.21 -2.71
CA ALA A 84 0.37 1.19 -1.72
C ALA A 84 -0.34 1.40 -0.37
N ALA A 85 -0.36 2.64 0.11
CA ALA A 85 -1.04 3.02 1.35
C ALA A 85 -2.57 2.80 1.26
N GLN A 86 -3.20 3.16 0.14
CA GLN A 86 -4.63 2.95 -0.10
C GLN A 86 -5.00 1.46 -0.07
N LEU A 87 -4.22 0.60 -0.74
CA LEU A 87 -4.42 -0.86 -0.71
C LEU A 87 -4.25 -1.43 0.68
N TYR A 88 -3.25 -0.97 1.44
CA TYR A 88 -3.04 -1.44 2.81
C TYR A 88 -4.19 -1.05 3.74
N ARG A 89 -4.71 0.18 3.63
CA ARG A 89 -5.89 0.63 4.40
C ARG A 89 -7.12 -0.21 4.05
N ALA A 90 -7.37 -0.44 2.76
CA ALA A 90 -8.49 -1.25 2.30
C ALA A 90 -8.38 -2.70 2.80
N LEU A 91 -7.18 -3.30 2.74
CA LEU A 91 -6.91 -4.63 3.29
C LEU A 91 -7.19 -4.68 4.79
N SER A 92 -6.69 -3.70 5.53
CA SER A 92 -6.88 -3.61 6.98
C SER A 92 -8.35 -3.51 7.34
N ALA A 93 -9.12 -2.68 6.64
CA ALA A 93 -10.57 -2.55 6.80
C ALA A 93 -11.32 -3.87 6.54
N THR A 94 -10.93 -4.63 5.50
CA THR A 94 -11.53 -5.95 5.22
C THR A 94 -11.21 -6.99 6.30
N ARG A 95 -10.00 -6.94 6.87
CA ARG A 95 -9.57 -7.88 7.92
C ARG A 95 -10.21 -7.59 9.27
N THR A 96 -10.50 -6.31 9.55
CA THR A 96 -11.14 -5.90 10.81
C THR A 96 -12.63 -6.19 10.88
N GLY A 97 -13.31 -6.46 9.75
CA GLY A 97 -14.59 -7.16 9.73
C GLY A 97 -15.70 -6.63 10.66
N ARG A 98 -15.59 -5.41 11.18
CA ARG A 98 -16.72 -4.67 11.73
C ARG A 98 -17.01 -3.59 10.70
N PRO A 99 -18.10 -3.70 9.92
CA PRO A 99 -18.66 -2.50 9.30
C PRO A 99 -18.82 -1.50 10.44
N SER A 100 -18.28 -0.29 10.28
CA SER A 100 -18.73 0.82 11.09
C SER A 100 -20.20 1.03 10.75
N ASP A 101 -21.05 0.36 11.52
CA ASP A 101 -22.37 0.83 11.90
C ASP A 101 -22.16 2.25 12.44
N GLN A 102 -22.29 3.23 11.55
CA GLN A 102 -22.41 4.65 11.89
C GLN A 102 -23.58 5.18 11.06
N SER A 103 -24.77 4.85 11.56
CA SER A 103 -25.97 5.70 11.47
C SER A 103 -25.94 6.74 12.60
#